data_AF-A0A2V5MNP3-F1
#
_entry.id   AF-A0A2V5MNP3-F1
#
_cell.length_a   1.000
_cell.length_b   1.000
_cell.length_c   1.000
_cell.angle_alpha   90.00
_cell.angle_beta   90.00
_cell.angle_gamma   90.00
#
_symmetry.space_group_name_H-M   'P 1'
#
loop_
_entity.id
_entity.type
_entity.pdbx_description
1 polymer ?
#
loop_
_entity_poly.entity_id
_entity_poly.type
_entity_poly.pdbx_seq_one_letter_code
_entity_poly.pdbx_strand_id
1 'polypeptide(L)'
;MKSTSELNEELRRRILSLPAVTERQNAGIHEDAFFVGRTMFMHIHGRGHCDIRLSKDDQERVLAEGKACPHRWAPEAGYVTFIVNDGEDLQPAMDLIQRSHHHFAGKQSVLRAKTLIEPTRIVIARNRL
;
A
#
# COMPACT_ATOMS: atom_id res chain seq x y z
N MET A 1 0.11 16.43 23.70
CA MET A 1 0.18 16.04 22.27
C MET A 1 1.21 14.94 22.15
N LYS A 2 0.96 13.95 21.28
CA LYS A 2 1.99 12.95 20.95
C LYS A 2 3.14 13.64 20.23
N SER A 3 4.36 13.23 20.53
CA SER A 3 5.55 13.57 19.77
C SER A 3 5.51 12.93 18.37
N THR A 4 6.30 13.45 17.44
CA THR A 4 6.42 12.89 16.09
C THR A 4 6.84 11.43 16.08
N SER A 5 7.74 11.00 16.98
CA SER A 5 8.14 9.59 17.09
C SER A 5 6.99 8.72 17.59
N GLU A 6 6.23 9.18 18.59
CA GLU A 6 5.05 8.47 19.09
C GLU A 6 3.94 8.36 18.03
N LEU A 7 3.79 9.36 17.15
CA LEU A 7 2.88 9.31 16.01
C LEU A 7 3.34 8.29 14.96
N ASN A 8 4.63 8.31 14.60
CA ASN A 8 5.20 7.36 13.64
C ASN A 8 5.11 5.92 14.15
N GLU A 9 5.42 5.68 15.43
CA GLU A 9 5.29 4.36 16.06
C GLU A 9 3.84 3.90 16.10
N GLU A 10 2.90 4.78 16.47
CA GLU A 10 1.47 4.46 16.43
C GLU A 10 1.01 4.08 15.02
N LEU A 11 1.36 4.89 14.03
CA LEU A 11 1.00 4.65 12.63
C LEU A 11 1.58 3.32 12.14
N ARG A 12 2.87 3.08 12.40
CA ARG A 12 3.56 1.83 12.07
C ARG A 12 2.86 0.62 12.70
N ARG A 13 2.51 0.68 13.99
CA ARG A 13 1.77 -0.39 14.67
C ARG A 13 0.42 -0.67 14.03
N ARG A 14 -0.32 0.37 13.62
CA ARG A 14 -1.62 0.23 12.94
C ARG A 14 -1.49 -0.31 11.51
N ILE A 15 -0.44 0.05 10.80
CA ILE A 15 -0.17 -0.48 9.45
C ILE A 15 0.16 -1.98 9.55
N LEU A 16 1.01 -2.37 10.50
CA LEU A 16 1.42 -3.76 10.70
C LEU A 16 0.33 -4.66 11.27
N SER A 17 -0.74 -4.11 11.82
CA SER A 17 -1.91 -4.89 12.23
C SER A 17 -2.84 -5.23 11.06
N LEU A 18 -2.63 -4.65 9.87
CA LEU A 18 -3.39 -5.00 8.68
C LEU A 18 -2.98 -6.40 8.17
N PRO A 19 -3.94 -7.19 7.63
CA PRO A 19 -3.65 -8.54 7.17
C PRO A 19 -2.56 -8.60 6.09
N ALA A 20 -1.60 -9.51 6.27
CA ALA A 20 -0.52 -9.81 5.31
C ALA A 20 0.38 -8.61 4.96
N VAL A 21 0.45 -7.60 5.84
CA VAL A 21 1.40 -6.49 5.72
C VAL A 21 2.76 -6.86 6.29
N THR A 22 3.82 -6.53 5.57
CA THR A 22 5.21 -6.62 6.03
C THR A 22 5.92 -5.28 5.88
N GLU A 23 6.92 -5.04 6.73
CA GLU A 23 7.76 -3.85 6.70
C GLU A 23 9.16 -4.21 6.19
N ARG A 24 9.77 -3.28 5.44
CA ARG A 24 11.20 -3.20 5.21
C ARG A 24 11.70 -1.83 5.67
N GLN A 25 12.42 -1.84 6.78
CA GLN A 25 13.05 -0.64 7.33
C GLN A 25 14.29 -0.26 6.51
N ASN A 26 14.60 1.03 6.44
CA ASN A 26 15.75 1.58 5.71
C ASN A 26 15.83 1.10 4.25
N ALA A 27 14.68 1.08 3.57
CA ALA A 27 14.50 0.67 2.17
C ALA A 27 15.03 1.71 1.16
N GLY A 28 16.17 2.34 1.47
CA GLY A 28 16.80 3.37 0.65
C GLY A 28 15.95 4.65 0.59
N ILE A 29 15.60 5.08 -0.62
CA ILE A 29 14.83 6.32 -0.86
C ILE A 29 13.41 6.29 -0.29
N HIS A 30 12.92 5.12 0.10
CA HIS A 30 11.59 4.94 0.67
C HIS A 30 11.58 4.91 2.20
N GLU A 31 12.74 5.06 2.85
CA GLU A 31 12.89 4.96 4.30
C GLU A 31 12.20 3.70 4.87
N ASP A 32 11.01 3.82 5.47
CA ASP A 32 10.24 2.67 5.95
C ASP A 32 9.14 2.27 4.96
N ALA A 33 9.35 1.17 4.24
CA ALA A 33 8.43 0.70 3.19
C ALA A 33 7.54 -0.45 3.67
N PHE A 34 6.25 -0.38 3.32
CA PHE A 34 5.26 -1.39 3.68
C PHE A 34 4.69 -2.10 2.46
N PHE A 35 4.51 -3.41 2.59
CA PHE A 35 4.15 -4.30 1.48
C PHE A 35 2.92 -5.12 1.83
N VAL A 36 2.07 -5.37 0.84
CA VAL A 36 1.09 -6.46 0.86
C VAL A 36 1.59 -7.54 -0.10
N GLY A 37 1.98 -8.70 0.45
CA GLY A 37 2.69 -9.72 -0.31
C GLY A 37 4.00 -9.16 -0.89
N ARG A 38 4.08 -9.04 -2.22
CA ARG A 38 5.26 -8.50 -2.93
C ARG A 38 5.08 -7.06 -3.42
N THR A 39 3.94 -6.43 -3.13
CA THR A 39 3.60 -5.11 -3.65
C THR A 39 3.78 -4.05 -2.57
N MET A 40 4.69 -3.10 -2.79
CA MET A 40 4.79 -1.90 -1.97
C MET A 40 3.53 -1.07 -2.19
N PHE A 41 2.79 -0.79 -1.12
CA PHE A 41 1.55 -0.03 -1.17
C PHE A 41 1.67 1.31 -0.46
N MET A 42 2.66 1.48 0.42
CA MET A 42 2.97 2.77 1.02
C MET A 42 4.40 2.80 1.59
N HIS A 43 4.88 3.99 1.93
CA HIS A 43 6.09 4.18 2.74
C HIS A 43 6.01 5.44 3.60
N ILE A 44 6.72 5.43 4.73
CA ILE A 44 6.81 6.56 5.66
C ILE A 44 8.20 7.18 5.51
N HIS A 45 8.25 8.50 5.36
CA HIS A 45 9.45 9.30 5.59
C HIS A 45 9.40 9.95 6.97
N GLY A 46 10.56 10.39 7.46
CA GLY A 46 10.68 11.18 8.68
C GLY A 46 9.68 12.35 8.74
N ARG A 47 9.26 12.70 9.98
CA ARG A 47 8.28 13.76 10.26
C ARG A 47 6.82 13.47 9.87
N GLY A 48 6.42 12.21 9.75
CA GLY A 48 5.01 11.83 9.54
C GLY A 48 4.54 11.91 8.09
N HIS A 49 5.46 12.03 7.14
CA HIS A 49 5.16 12.02 5.72
C HIS A 49 4.85 10.60 5.26
N CYS A 50 3.62 10.39 4.79
CA CYS A 50 3.13 9.10 4.33
C CYS A 50 2.88 9.17 2.83
N ASP A 51 3.68 8.45 2.05
CA ASP A 51 3.45 8.28 0.62
C ASP A 51 2.66 7.00 0.37
N ILE A 52 1.39 7.17 -0.03
CA ILE A 52 0.40 6.10 -0.10
C ILE A 52 0.03 5.89 -1.56
N ARG A 53 0.19 4.66 -2.06
CA ARG A 53 -0.22 4.29 -3.41
C ARG A 53 -1.70 3.94 -3.42
N LEU A 54 -2.49 4.56 -4.28
CA LEU A 54 -3.92 4.30 -4.42
C LEU A 54 -4.24 3.69 -5.79
N SER A 55 -5.49 3.24 -5.96
CA SER A 55 -6.05 3.07 -7.30
C SER A 55 -6.10 4.43 -8.00
N LYS A 56 -6.14 4.46 -9.34
CA LYS A 56 -6.22 5.75 -10.06
C LYS A 56 -7.48 6.54 -9.68
N ASP A 57 -8.62 5.86 -9.64
CA ASP A 57 -9.90 6.47 -9.28
C ASP A 57 -9.89 7.02 -7.84
N ASP A 58 -9.32 6.26 -6.89
CA ASP A 58 -9.18 6.74 -5.52
C ASP A 58 -8.20 7.90 -5.42
N GLN A 59 -7.07 7.86 -6.16
CA GLN A 59 -6.09 8.95 -6.21
C GLN A 59 -6.74 10.25 -6.69
N GLU A 60 -7.42 10.22 -7.84
CA GLU A 60 -8.11 11.38 -8.40
C GLU A 60 -9.13 11.95 -7.41
N ARG A 61 -9.90 11.07 -6.78
CA ARG A 61 -10.90 11.46 -5.79
C ARG A 61 -10.29 12.13 -4.55
N VAL A 62 -9.27 11.53 -3.93
CA VAL A 62 -8.70 12.09 -2.69
C VAL A 62 -7.98 13.41 -2.94
N LEU A 63 -7.39 13.58 -4.13
CA LEU A 63 -6.78 14.85 -4.54
C LEU A 63 -7.84 15.92 -4.79
N ALA A 64 -8.94 15.58 -5.48
CA ALA A 64 -10.05 16.51 -5.71
C ALA A 64 -10.74 16.94 -4.41
N GLU A 65 -10.83 16.05 -3.42
CA GLU A 65 -11.39 16.32 -2.10
C GLU A 65 -10.40 17.04 -1.16
N GLY A 66 -9.14 17.27 -1.57
CA GLY A 66 -8.12 17.91 -0.76
C GLY A 66 -7.67 17.09 0.46
N LYS A 67 -7.91 15.77 0.45
CA LYS A 67 -7.58 14.86 1.56
C LYS A 67 -6.11 14.46 1.61
N ALA A 68 -5.38 14.66 0.51
CA ALA A 68 -3.96 14.41 0.41
C ALA A 68 -3.34 15.34 -0.64
N CYS A 69 -2.02 15.47 -0.61
CA CYS A 69 -1.27 16.25 -1.59
C CYS A 69 -0.81 15.37 -2.77
N PRO A 70 -0.67 15.93 -3.99
CA PRO A 70 -0.02 15.24 -5.09
C PRO A 70 1.39 14.80 -4.71
N HIS A 71 1.72 13.53 -4.95
CA HIS A 71 3.07 13.04 -4.72
C HIS A 71 4.02 13.60 -5.79
N ARG A 72 5.17 14.16 -5.37
CA ARG A 72 6.04 14.95 -6.24
C ARG A 72 6.78 14.14 -7.30
N TRP A 73 7.19 12.91 -6.97
CA TRP A 73 8.18 12.18 -7.78
C TRP A 73 7.60 11.12 -8.72
N ALA A 74 6.49 10.49 -8.32
CA ALA A 74 5.83 9.45 -9.12
C ALA A 74 4.29 9.52 -8.99
N PRO A 75 3.66 10.66 -9.29
CA PRO A 75 2.20 10.79 -9.23
C PRO A 75 1.50 9.78 -10.15
N GLU A 76 2.07 9.47 -11.32
CA GLU A 76 1.52 8.52 -12.30
C GLU A 76 1.49 7.07 -11.80
N ALA A 77 2.29 6.73 -10.78
CA ALA A 77 2.29 5.40 -10.16
C ALA A 77 1.14 5.21 -9.16
N GLY A 78 0.33 6.25 -8.93
CA GLY A 78 -0.82 6.24 -8.02
C GLY A 78 -0.52 6.81 -6.63
N TYR A 79 0.65 7.42 -6.41
CA TYR A 79 1.03 7.93 -5.09
C TYR A 79 0.38 9.28 -4.76
N VAL A 80 0.00 9.43 -3.49
CA VAL A 80 -0.32 10.70 -2.83
C VAL A 80 0.53 10.83 -1.57
N THR A 81 0.74 12.06 -1.11
CA THR A 81 1.43 12.34 0.16
C THR A 81 0.43 12.86 1.19
N PHE A 82 0.40 12.23 2.36
CA PHE A 82 -0.35 12.68 3.54
C PHE A 82 0.64 13.00 4.66
N ILE A 83 0.42 14.08 5.41
CA ILE A 83 1.32 14.49 6.51
C ILE A 83 0.57 14.33 7.84
N VAL A 84 1.13 13.52 8.75
CA VAL A 84 0.61 13.34 10.11
C VAL A 84 1.30 14.34 11.03
N ASN A 85 0.64 15.45 11.36
CA ASN A 85 1.18 16.49 12.23
C ASN A 85 0.87 16.21 13.70
N ASP A 86 -0.31 15.65 13.98
CA ASP A 86 -0.75 15.35 15.33
C ASP A 86 -1.62 14.07 15.40
N GLY A 87 -2.25 13.86 16.56
CA GLY A 87 -3.06 12.67 16.82
C GLY A 87 -4.38 12.64 16.05
N GLU A 88 -4.92 13.79 15.65
CA GLU A 88 -6.16 13.88 14.88
C GLU A 88 -5.94 13.42 13.44
N ASP A 89 -4.73 13.60 12.92
CA ASP A 89 -4.31 13.17 11.58
C ASP A 89 -4.11 11.65 11.45
N LEU A 90 -3.99 10.91 12.56
CA LEU A 90 -3.75 9.46 12.54
C LEU A 90 -4.89 8.69 11.87
N GLN A 91 -6.15 9.05 12.15
CA GLN A 91 -7.28 8.33 11.59
C GLN A 91 -7.48 8.62 10.10
N PRO A 92 -7.46 9.90 9.64
CA PRO A 92 -7.44 10.22 8.21
C PRO A 92 -6.32 9.52 7.42
N ALA A 93 -5.10 9.45 7.98
CA ALA A 93 -4.00 8.70 7.37
C ALA A 93 -4.35 7.21 7.23
N MET A 94 -4.85 6.60 8.31
CA MET A 94 -5.24 5.19 8.29
C MET A 94 -6.39 4.88 7.33
N ASP A 95 -7.35 5.79 7.15
CA ASP A 95 -8.43 5.62 6.18
C ASP A 95 -7.91 5.52 4.74
N LEU A 96 -6.89 6.31 4.39
CA LEU A 96 -6.22 6.23 3.08
C LEU A 96 -5.40 4.95 2.93
N ILE A 97 -4.66 4.58 3.98
CA ILE A 97 -3.84 3.35 4.02
C ILE A 97 -4.73 2.10 3.89
N GLN A 98 -5.89 2.07 4.55
CA GLN A 98 -6.83 0.96 4.46
C GLN A 98 -7.43 0.81 3.07
N ARG A 99 -7.77 1.93 2.38
CA ARG A 99 -8.21 1.89 0.98
C ARG A 99 -7.13 1.32 0.06
N SER A 100 -5.90 1.80 0.22
CA SER A 100 -4.74 1.25 -0.49
C SER A 100 -4.56 -0.24 -0.24
N HIS A 101 -4.55 -0.65 1.02
CA HIS A 101 -4.43 -2.05 1.43
C HIS A 101 -5.51 -2.93 0.79
N HIS A 102 -6.78 -2.53 0.89
CA HIS A 102 -7.89 -3.27 0.29
C HIS A 102 -7.70 -3.48 -1.22
N HIS A 103 -7.29 -2.43 -1.93
CA HIS A 103 -7.04 -2.49 -3.36
C HIS A 103 -5.92 -3.49 -3.72
N PHE A 104 -4.78 -3.43 -3.03
CA PHE A 104 -3.63 -4.29 -3.36
C PHE A 104 -3.75 -5.70 -2.79
N ALA A 105 -4.37 -5.89 -1.63
CA ALA A 105 -4.67 -7.20 -1.06
C ALA A 105 -5.67 -7.99 -1.93
N GLY A 106 -6.72 -7.32 -2.41
CA GLY A 106 -7.68 -7.91 -3.36
C GLY A 106 -7.04 -8.32 -4.68
N LYS A 107 -6.06 -7.55 -5.18
CA LYS A 107 -5.29 -7.95 -6.37
C LYS A 107 -4.43 -9.19 -6.13
N GLN A 108 -3.81 -9.31 -4.95
CA GLN A 108 -3.00 -10.49 -4.61
C GLN A 108 -3.84 -11.77 -4.49
N SER A 109 -5.07 -11.68 -3.94
CA SER A 109 -5.97 -12.83 -3.86
C SER A 109 -6.41 -13.31 -5.25
N VAL A 110 -6.74 -12.38 -6.17
CA VAL A 110 -7.09 -12.70 -7.56
C VAL A 110 -5.92 -13.31 -8.31
N LEU A 111 -4.71 -12.76 -8.18
CA LEU A 111 -3.51 -13.31 -8.82
C LEU A 111 -3.20 -14.72 -8.30
N ARG A 112 -3.28 -14.93 -6.98
CA ARG A 112 -3.07 -16.25 -6.38
C ARG A 112 -4.12 -17.26 -6.85
N ALA A 113 -5.38 -16.86 -6.95
CA ALA A 113 -6.43 -17.71 -7.49
C ALA A 113 -6.15 -18.09 -8.96
N LYS A 114 -5.77 -17.13 -9.82
CA LYS A 114 -5.40 -17.42 -11.21
C LYS A 114 -4.23 -18.41 -11.33
N THR A 115 -3.18 -18.25 -10.53
CA THR A 115 -2.03 -19.19 -10.52
C THR A 115 -2.44 -20.61 -10.11
N LEU A 116 -3.43 -20.74 -9.22
CA LEU A 116 -3.94 -22.05 -8.77
C LEU A 116 -4.89 -22.72 -9.77
N ILE A 117 -5.54 -21.95 -10.66
CA ILE A 117 -6.49 -22.47 -11.67
C ILE A 117 -5.79 -22.82 -13.01
N GLU A 118 -4.53 -22.40 -13.19
CA GLU A 118 -3.67 -22.76 -14.34
C GLU A 118 -2.70 -23.95 -14.09
N PRO A 119 -3.13 -25.16 -13.65
CA PRO A 119 -2.28 -26.33 -13.78
C PRO A 119 -2.68 -27.18 -15.00
N THR A 120 -1.68 -27.44 -15.86
CA THR A 120 -1.58 -28.55 -16.82
C THR A 120 -2.25 -28.39 -18.19
N ARG A 121 -1.48 -27.94 -19.19
CA ARG A 121 -1.63 -28.47 -20.56
C ARG A 121 -1.21 -29.95 -20.54
N ILE A 122 -2.16 -30.85 -20.33
CA ILE A 122 -1.96 -32.27 -20.61
C ILE A 122 -1.85 -32.40 -22.13
N VAL A 123 -0.63 -32.56 -22.65
CA VAL A 123 -0.41 -33.00 -24.03
C VAL A 123 -0.64 -34.51 -24.05
N ILE A 124 -1.84 -34.95 -24.40
CA ILE A 124 -2.10 -36.37 -24.68
C ILE A 124 -1.48 -36.68 -26.04
N ALA A 125 -0.30 -37.31 -26.04
CA ALA A 125 0.28 -37.93 -27.22
C ALA A 125 -0.63 -39.11 -27.64
N ARG A 126 -1.32 -38.96 -28.78
CA ARG A 126 -2.04 -40.06 -29.43
C ARG A 126 -1.04 -40.92 -30.19
N ASN A 127 -0.75 -42.11 -29.66
CA ASN A 127 -0.15 -43.18 -30.47
C ASN A 127 -1.17 -43.61 -31.53
N ARG A 128 -0.79 -43.50 -32.80
CA ARG A 128 -1.47 -44.17 -33.91
C ARG A 128 -1.12 -45.66 -33.89
N LEU A 129 -2.13 -46.49 -34.11
CA LEU A 129 -2.00 -47.90 -34.51
C LEU A 129 -1.33 -47.99 -35.89
#